data_AF-A0A6G3Z9V5-F1
#
_entry.id   AF-A0A6G3Z9V5-F1
#
_cell.length_a   1.000
_cell.length_b   1.000
_cell.length_c   1.000
_cell.angle_alpha   90.00
_cell.angle_beta   90.00
_cell.angle_gamma   90.00
#
_symmetry.space_group_name_H-M   'P 1'
#
loop_
_entity.id
_entity.type
_entity.pdbx_description
1 polymer ?
#
loop_
_entity_poly.entity_id
_entity_poly.type
_entity_poly.pdbx_seq_one_letter_code
_entity_poly.pdbx_strand_id
1 'polypeptide(L)'
;MLRLSQGQLTLLEYCPRRFQHTVLESLTVPPSPELLTGQQWGDRFHLLMQQREMGLSIDPVLAHDEELQACLSQLKRQTPTLFETTDETFRQSEHARSLAFNGYWVTVLPNSGIMVV
;
A
#
# COMPACT_ATOMS: atom_id res chain seq x y z
N MET A 1 -15.77 -7.86 -14.41
CA MET A 1 -14.62 -6.99 -14.72
C MET A 1 -13.49 -7.42 -13.78
N LEU A 2 -12.33 -7.81 -14.29
CA LEU A 2 -11.22 -8.36 -13.49
C LEU A 2 -10.26 -7.22 -13.15
N ARG A 3 -10.10 -6.91 -11.85
CA ARG A 3 -9.13 -5.90 -11.40
C ARG A 3 -7.79 -6.55 -11.12
N LEU A 4 -6.73 -6.02 -11.73
CA LEU A 4 -5.37 -6.50 -11.53
C LEU A 4 -4.50 -5.42 -10.88
N SER A 5 -3.89 -5.76 -9.76
CA SER A 5 -2.83 -4.99 -9.12
C SER A 5 -1.50 -5.15 -9.86
N GLN A 6 -0.56 -4.22 -9.64
CA GLN A 6 0.79 -4.33 -10.19
C GLN A 6 1.48 -5.65 -9.83
N GLY A 7 1.31 -6.14 -8.60
CA GLY A 7 1.88 -7.44 -8.20
C GLY A 7 1.30 -8.60 -9.03
N GLN A 8 0.03 -8.53 -9.38
CA GLN A 8 -0.62 -9.51 -10.26
C GLN A 8 -0.17 -9.35 -11.72
N LEU A 9 0.07 -8.14 -12.21
CA LEU A 9 0.65 -7.89 -13.54
C LEU A 9 2.09 -8.41 -13.63
N THR A 10 2.92 -8.13 -12.63
CA THR A 10 4.28 -8.67 -12.54
C THR A 10 4.25 -10.19 -12.45
N LEU A 11 3.30 -10.78 -11.72
CA LEU A 11 3.11 -12.23 -11.68
C LEU A 11 2.72 -12.79 -13.05
N LEU A 12 1.83 -12.12 -13.77
CA LEU A 12 1.44 -12.51 -15.13
C LEU A 12 2.65 -12.48 -16.08
N GLU A 13 3.47 -11.43 -16.00
CA GLU A 13 4.68 -11.27 -16.82
C GLU A 13 5.73 -12.33 -16.49
N TYR A 14 6.00 -12.57 -15.21
CA TYR A 14 7.04 -13.50 -14.76
C TYR A 14 6.62 -14.98 -14.86
N CYS A 15 5.38 -15.31 -14.49
CA CYS A 15 4.88 -16.69 -14.48
C CYS A 15 3.36 -16.75 -14.75
N PRO A 16 2.95 -16.77 -16.04
CA PRO A 16 1.53 -16.82 -16.44
C PRO A 16 0.76 -17.99 -15.83
N ARG A 17 1.42 -19.16 -15.68
CA ARG A 17 0.80 -20.34 -15.10
C ARG A 17 0.46 -20.15 -13.62
N ARG A 18 1.37 -19.54 -12.86
CA ARG A 18 1.11 -19.23 -11.45
C ARG A 18 0.01 -18.16 -11.34
N PHE A 19 0.04 -17.14 -12.19
CA PHE A 19 -1.04 -16.16 -12.28
C PHE A 19 -2.41 -16.81 -12.49
N GLN A 20 -2.53 -17.71 -13.46
CA GLN A 20 -3.79 -18.42 -13.73
C GLN A 20 -4.29 -19.14 -12.48
N HIS A 21 -3.45 -19.98 -11.88
CA HIS A 21 -3.85 -20.76 -10.70
C HIS A 21 -4.20 -19.86 -9.51
N THR A 22 -3.41 -18.83 -9.20
CA THR A 22 -3.59 -18.05 -7.97
C THR A 22 -4.59 -16.90 -8.11
N VAL A 23 -4.70 -16.27 -9.28
CA VAL A 23 -5.52 -15.07 -9.51
C VAL A 23 -6.85 -15.40 -10.18
N LEU A 24 -6.84 -16.26 -11.21
CA LEU A 24 -8.06 -16.60 -11.94
C LEU A 24 -8.82 -17.76 -11.29
N GLU A 25 -8.09 -18.77 -10.82
CA GLU A 25 -8.68 -20.01 -10.29
C GLU A 25 -8.71 -20.04 -8.75
N SER A 26 -8.09 -19.05 -8.08
CA SER A 26 -8.04 -18.95 -6.61
C SER A 26 -7.47 -20.20 -5.91
N LEU A 27 -6.59 -20.94 -6.60
CA LEU A 27 -5.86 -22.11 -6.08
C LEU A 27 -4.62 -21.64 -5.33
N THR A 28 -4.84 -21.00 -4.18
CA THR A 28 -3.77 -20.50 -3.31
C THR A 28 -3.62 -21.36 -2.06
N VAL A 29 -2.38 -21.61 -1.67
CA VAL A 29 -2.06 -22.16 -0.35
C VAL A 29 -2.14 -21.01 0.68
N PRO A 30 -2.67 -21.23 1.89
CA PRO A 30 -2.62 -20.23 2.94
C PRO A 30 -1.17 -19.76 3.18
N PRO A 31 -0.93 -18.44 3.26
CA PRO A 31 0.39 -17.92 3.60
C PRO A 31 0.80 -18.36 5.00
N SER A 32 2.12 -18.40 5.25
CA SER A 32 2.62 -18.72 6.59
C SER A 32 2.16 -17.66 7.61
N PRO A 33 1.96 -18.03 8.88
CA PRO A 33 1.56 -17.08 9.92
C PRO A 33 2.51 -15.88 10.05
N GLU A 34 3.81 -16.10 9.86
CA GLU A 34 4.84 -15.06 9.96
C GLU A 34 4.71 -14.05 8.82
N LEU A 35 4.45 -14.52 7.61
CA LEU A 35 4.20 -13.65 6.45
C LEU A 35 2.95 -12.80 6.65
N LEU A 36 1.87 -13.41 7.14
CA LEU A 36 0.63 -12.70 7.46
C LEU A 36 0.84 -11.63 8.51
N THR A 37 1.55 -11.95 9.58
CA THR A 37 1.82 -11.02 10.69
C THR A 37 2.63 -9.83 10.18
N GLY A 38 3.68 -10.07 9.38
CA GLY A 38 4.48 -9.00 8.78
C GLY A 38 3.66 -8.11 7.83
N GLN A 39 2.81 -8.71 6.99
CA GLN A 39 1.94 -7.97 6.08
C GLN A 39 0.95 -7.10 6.85
N GLN A 40 0.26 -7.67 7.85
CA GLN A 40 -0.69 -6.95 8.68
C GLN A 40 -0.03 -5.78 9.43
N TRP A 41 1.19 -5.98 9.93
CA TRP A 41 1.95 -4.91 10.57
C TRP A 41 2.29 -3.79 9.58
N GLY A 42 2.77 -4.15 8.38
CA GLY A 42 3.07 -3.19 7.31
C GLY A 42 1.85 -2.37 6.90
N ASP A 43 0.70 -3.03 6.71
CA ASP A 43 -0.56 -2.38 6.37
C ASP A 43 -0.99 -1.38 7.45
N ARG A 44 -0.85 -1.75 8.74
CA ARG A 44 -1.15 -0.86 9.86
C ARG A 44 -0.22 0.36 9.89
N PHE A 45 1.07 0.16 9.65
CA PHE A 45 2.04 1.25 9.57
C PHE A 45 1.73 2.21 8.41
N HIS A 46 1.41 1.68 7.23
CA HIS A 46 1.03 2.48 6.08
C HIS A 46 -0.23 3.34 6.34
N LEU A 47 -1.26 2.75 6.94
CA LEU A 47 -2.48 3.47 7.32
C LEU A 47 -2.22 4.60 8.32
N LEU A 48 -1.38 4.34 9.34
CA LEU A 48 -0.98 5.34 10.32
C LEU A 48 -0.31 6.55 9.65
N MET A 49 0.63 6.29 8.73
CA MET A 49 1.32 7.35 7.99
C MET A 49 0.35 8.12 7.07
N GLN A 50 -0.56 7.43 6.39
CA GLN A 50 -1.58 8.08 5.56
C GLN A 50 -2.50 8.98 6.38
N GLN A 51 -2.96 8.51 7.55
CA GLN A 51 -3.77 9.28 8.48
C GLN A 51 -3.07 10.57 8.92
N ARG A 52 -1.77 10.47 9.25
CA ARG A 52 -0.94 11.64 9.56
C ARG A 52 -0.87 12.64 8.41
N GLU A 53 -0.60 12.19 7.19
CA GLU A 53 -0.51 13.08 6.02
C GLU A 53 -1.84 13.75 5.67
N MET A 54 -2.97 13.12 6.04
CA MET A 54 -4.30 13.73 5.96
C MET A 54 -4.57 14.76 7.07
N GLY A 55 -3.63 15.01 7.97
CA GLY A 55 -3.77 15.94 9.09
C GLY A 55 -4.63 15.41 10.24
N LEU A 56 -4.96 14.12 10.24
CA LEU A 56 -5.73 13.48 11.31
C LEU A 56 -4.79 13.11 12.47
N SER A 57 -5.28 13.21 13.71
CA SER A 57 -4.49 12.80 14.88
C SER A 57 -4.24 11.29 14.84
N ILE A 58 -2.99 10.90 15.10
CA ILE A 58 -2.53 9.51 15.20
C ILE A 58 -2.22 9.11 16.65
N ASP A 59 -2.26 10.05 17.59
CA ASP A 59 -1.91 9.84 18.99
C ASP A 59 -2.75 8.73 19.66
N PRO A 60 -4.07 8.60 19.40
CA PRO A 60 -4.86 7.52 19.98
C PRO A 60 -4.39 6.14 19.54
N VAL A 61 -3.91 6.00 18.30
CA VAL A 61 -3.39 4.73 17.77
C VAL A 61 -2.04 4.41 18.41
N LEU A 62 -1.15 5.41 18.45
CA LEU A 62 0.19 5.26 19.04
C LEU A 62 0.15 4.94 20.54
N ALA A 63 -0.81 5.50 21.28
CA ALA A 63 -0.97 5.23 22.71
C ALA A 63 -1.30 3.76 23.04
N HIS A 64 -1.78 2.99 22.07
CA HIS A 64 -2.16 1.59 22.23
C HIS A 64 -1.25 0.62 21.47
N ASP A 65 -0.21 1.13 20.79
CA ASP A 65 0.71 0.31 19.99
C ASP A 65 2.15 0.82 20.13
N GLU A 66 2.85 0.26 21.12
CA GLU A 66 4.24 0.62 21.44
C GLU A 66 5.20 0.34 20.28
N GLU A 67 4.95 -0.70 19.49
CA GLU A 67 5.81 -1.08 18.37
C GLU A 67 5.72 -0.05 17.23
N LEU A 68 4.50 0.35 16.86
CA LEU A 68 4.28 1.43 15.89
C LEU A 68 4.86 2.76 16.39
N GLN A 69 4.70 3.07 17.68
CA GLN A 69 5.27 4.26 18.28
C GLN A 69 6.80 4.27 18.21
N ALA A 70 7.45 3.15 18.55
CA ALA A 70 8.89 3.00 18.49
C ALA A 70 9.41 3.13 17.05
N CYS A 71 8.75 2.45 16.10
CA CYS A 71 9.09 2.51 14.68
C CYS A 71 8.99 3.94 14.13
N LEU A 72 7.87 4.62 14.37
CA LEU A 72 7.67 6.00 13.94
C LEU A 72 8.70 6.95 14.53
N SER A 73 9.03 6.78 15.82
CA SER A 73 10.05 7.59 16.50
C SER A 73 11.44 7.37 15.91
N GLN A 74 11.77 6.12 15.56
CA GLN A 74 13.02 5.79 14.88
C GLN A 74 13.07 6.37 13.47
N LEU A 75 11.98 6.26 12.70
CA LEU A 75 11.88 6.84 11.36
C LEU A 75 12.04 8.36 11.39
N LYS A 76 11.37 9.05 12.33
CA LYS A 76 11.52 10.49 12.56
C LYS A 76 12.97 10.88 12.85
N ARG A 77 13.67 10.08 13.64
CA ARG A 77 15.08 10.33 13.99
C ARG A 77 16.02 10.12 12.79
N GLN A 78 15.77 9.11 11.97
CA GLN A 78 16.62 8.77 10.82
C GLN A 78 16.33 9.62 9.59
N THR A 79 15.11 10.09 9.42
CA THR A 79 14.68 10.88 8.25
C THR A 79 13.78 12.03 8.69
N PRO A 80 14.33 13.02 9.43
CA PRO A 80 13.54 14.13 9.97
C PRO A 80 12.89 14.97 8.88
N THR A 81 13.51 15.07 7.70
CA THR A 81 13.02 15.83 6.54
C THR A 81 11.67 15.34 6.02
N LEU A 82 11.31 14.06 6.20
CA LEU A 82 9.97 13.56 5.85
C LEU A 82 8.87 14.17 6.72
N PHE A 83 9.21 14.63 7.91
CA PHE A 83 8.27 15.14 8.91
C PHE A 83 8.22 16.66 8.98
N GLU A 84 9.10 17.35 8.26
CA GLU A 84 9.09 18.80 8.12
C GLU A 84 7.83 19.24 7.34
N THR A 85 7.05 20.12 7.96
CA THR A 85 5.91 20.78 7.33
C THR A 85 6.40 21.77 6.29
N THR A 86 6.13 21.49 5.01
CA THR A 86 6.13 22.50 3.96
C THR A 86 4.78 23.22 3.95
N ASP A 87 4.72 24.49 3.53
CA ASP A 87 3.47 25.30 3.46
C ASP A 87 2.35 24.69 2.59
N GLU A 88 2.62 23.58 1.91
CA GLU A 88 1.63 22.77 1.23
C GLU A 88 0.78 21.96 2.22
N THR A 89 -0.44 22.45 2.47
CA THR A 89 -1.44 21.85 3.36
C THR A 89 -2.06 20.55 2.83
N PHE A 90 -1.71 20.12 1.62
CA PHE A 90 -2.34 18.98 0.95
C PHE A 90 -1.31 18.04 0.32
N ARG A 91 -0.81 17.10 1.12
CA ARG A 91 0.09 16.03 0.66
C ARG A 91 -0.69 14.76 0.34
N GLN A 92 -1.50 14.79 -0.72
CA GLN A 92 -2.08 13.57 -1.27
C GLN A 92 -1.07 12.87 -2.17
N SER A 93 -0.49 11.80 -1.67
CA SER A 93 0.35 10.89 -2.47
C SER A 93 -0.44 10.17 -3.57
N GLU A 94 -1.78 10.09 -3.45
CA GLU A 94 -2.63 9.20 -4.25
C GLU A 94 -3.57 9.95 -5.20
N HIS A 95 -3.02 10.65 -6.20
CA HIS A 95 -3.87 11.15 -7.29
C HIS A 95 -4.07 10.05 -8.35
N ALA A 96 -5.21 9.38 -8.30
CA ALA A 96 -5.59 8.38 -9.29
C ALA A 96 -5.64 8.98 -10.71
N ARG A 97 -4.97 8.35 -11.67
CA ARG A 97 -5.07 8.69 -13.10
C ARG A 97 -5.67 7.53 -13.85
N SER A 98 -6.80 7.74 -14.51
CA SER A 98 -7.45 6.69 -15.32
C SER A 98 -7.28 6.92 -16.82
N LEU A 99 -7.06 5.85 -17.57
CA LEU A 99 -6.97 5.81 -19.03
C LEU A 99 -7.81 4.66 -19.58
N ALA A 100 -8.72 4.93 -20.51
CA ALA A 100 -9.37 3.89 -21.30
C ALA A 100 -8.48 3.52 -22.50
N PHE A 101 -8.12 2.25 -22.65
CA PHE A 101 -7.23 1.77 -23.72
C PHE A 101 -7.61 0.35 -24.16
N ASN A 102 -7.83 0.14 -25.47
CA ASN A 102 -8.15 -1.17 -26.07
C ASN A 102 -9.27 -1.96 -25.36
N GLY A 103 -10.30 -1.27 -24.85
CA GLY A 103 -11.41 -1.90 -24.12
C GLY A 103 -11.14 -2.18 -22.64
N TYR A 104 -9.97 -1.79 -22.13
CA TYR A 104 -9.60 -1.85 -20.71
C TYR A 104 -9.59 -0.46 -20.07
N TRP A 105 -9.78 -0.39 -18.76
CA TRP A 105 -9.60 0.84 -17.98
C TRP A 105 -8.33 0.68 -17.15
N VAL A 106 -7.39 1.62 -17.22
CA VAL A 106 -6.13 1.53 -16.48
C VAL A 106 -6.10 2.67 -15.49
N THR A 107 -5.97 2.37 -14.20
CA THR A 107 -5.87 3.37 -13.14
C THR A 107 -4.49 3.31 -12.48
N VAL A 108 -3.75 4.40 -12.53
CA VAL A 108 -2.46 4.54 -11.85
C VAL A 108 -2.70 5.24 -10.51
N LEU A 109 -2.22 4.62 -9.43
CA LEU A 109 -2.14 5.22 -8.10
C LEU A 109 -0.65 5.33 -7.74
N PRO A 110 -0.11 6.53 -7.50
CA PRO A 110 1.25 6.64 -6.97
C PRO A 110 1.25 6.07 -5.53
N ASN A 111 2.17 5.14 -5.22
CA ASN A 111 2.29 4.33 -3.98
C ASN A 111 1.42 3.09 -3.79
N SER A 112 0.42 2.84 -4.63
CA SER A 112 -0.23 1.53 -4.73
C SER A 112 -0.18 1.13 -6.19
N GLY A 113 0.69 0.19 -6.57
CA GLY A 113 0.98 -0.09 -7.97
C GLY A 113 -0.25 -0.18 -8.89
N ILE A 114 -0.05 0.14 -10.18
CA ILE A 114 -1.07 0.24 -11.24
C ILE A 114 -2.22 -0.76 -11.05
N MET A 115 -3.44 -0.23 -10.97
CA MET A 115 -4.69 -1.00 -10.90
C MET A 115 -5.39 -0.93 -12.25
N VAL A 116 -5.39 -2.00 -13.02
CA VAL A 116 -6.21 -2.10 -14.23
C VAL A 116 -7.65 -2.38 -13.78
N VAL A 117 -8.57 -1.48 -14.11
CA VAL A 117 -10.02 -1.58 -13.90
C VAL A 117 -10.69 -2.24 -15.11
#